data_AF-I4MBJ2-F1
#
_entry.id   AF-I4MBJ2-F1
#
_cell.length_a   1.000
_cell.length_b   1.000
_cell.length_c   1.000
_cell.angle_alpha   90.00
_cell.angle_beta   90.00
_cell.angle_gamma   90.00
#
_symmetry.space_group_name_H-M   'P 1'
#
loop_
_entity.id
_entity.type
_entity.pdbx_description
1 polymer ?
#
loop_
_entity_poly.entity_id
_entity_poly.type
_entity_poly.pdbx_seq_one_letter_code
_entity_poly.pdbx_strand_id
1 'polypeptide(L)' 'MSYICETSEELLPTYHYRCKECGYDFSEHQSFSDEPITICPQCGKNTVRKVYSAPPINFKGKGFYRTDK' A
#
# COMPACT_ATOMS: atom_id res chain seq x y z
N MET A 1 -26.48 23.67 5.95
CA MET A 1 -26.29 22.79 7.12
C MET A 1 -25.93 21.40 6.60
N SER A 2 -24.71 20.97 6.91
CA SER A 2 -24.30 19.55 7.04
C SER A 2 -24.24 18.73 5.74
N TYR A 3 -23.12 18.87 5.01
CA TYR A 3 -22.65 17.85 4.05
C TYR A 3 -22.11 16.69 4.87
N ILE A 4 -22.96 15.71 5.15
CA ILE A 4 -22.50 14.43 5.66
C ILE A 4 -21.96 13.70 4.44
N CYS A 5 -20.68 13.94 4.11
CA CYS A 5 -19.93 13.02 3.29
C CYS A 5 -19.53 11.88 4.23
N GLU A 6 -20.42 10.92 4.39
CA GLU A 6 -20.12 9.65 5.04
C GLU A 6 -19.03 8.97 4.21
N THR A 7 -17.78 9.18 4.64
CA THR A 7 -16.60 8.48 4.16
C THR A 7 -16.80 7.02 4.50
N SER A 8 -17.29 6.26 3.52
CA SER A 8 -17.30 4.80 3.58
C SER A 8 -15.85 4.32 3.54
N GLU A 9 -15.24 4.23 4.72
CA GLU A 9 -13.85 3.79 4.95
C GLU A 9 -13.59 2.40 4.34
N GLU A 10 -14.64 1.61 4.10
CA GLU A 10 -14.63 0.29 3.45
C GLU A 10 -14.29 0.32 1.93
N LEU A 11 -14.47 1.45 1.23
CA LEU A 11 -14.18 1.55 -0.21
C LEU A 11 -12.76 2.08 -0.50
N LEU A 12 -12.03 2.50 0.52
CA LEU A 12 -10.68 3.02 0.37
C LEU A 12 -9.67 1.87 0.27
N PRO A 13 -8.64 2.00 -0.59
CA PRO A 13 -7.61 0.98 -0.67
C PRO A 13 -6.85 0.89 0.67
N THR A 14 -6.62 -0.34 1.13
CA THR A 14 -5.75 -0.60 2.27
C THR A 14 -4.30 -0.49 1.84
N TYR A 15 -3.52 0.31 2.56
CA TYR A 15 -2.07 0.38 2.37
C TYR A 15 -1.33 -0.17 3.60
N HIS A 16 -0.27 -0.92 3.32
CA HIS A 16 0.61 -1.45 4.35
C HIS A 16 1.76 -0.50 4.64
N TYR A 17 2.02 -0.30 5.93
CA TYR A 17 3.09 0.55 6.44
C TYR A 17 3.97 -0.23 7.42
N ARG A 18 5.25 0.11 7.47
CA ARG A 18 6.20 -0.43 8.45
C ARG A 18 7.12 0.65 8.99
N CYS A 19 7.22 0.74 10.31
CA CYS A 19 8.18 1.61 10.97
C CYS A 19 9.59 1.00 10.89
N LYS A 20 10.60 1.82 10.54
CA LYS A 20 12.00 1.37 10.52
C LYS A 20 12.64 1.25 11.91
N GLU A 21 12.11 1.95 12.91
CA GLU A 21 12.73 2.05 14.24
C GLU A 21 12.30 0.92 15.17
N CYS A 22 10.98 0.70 15.30
CA CYS A 22 10.44 -0.36 16.15
C CYS A 22 10.09 -1.64 15.38
N GLY A 23 10.09 -1.59 14.04
CA GLY A 23 9.70 -2.73 13.20
C GLY A 23 8.18 -2.98 13.12
N TYR A 24 7.36 -2.17 13.78
CA TYR A 24 5.90 -2.31 13.79
C TYR A 24 5.31 -2.19 12.38
N ASP A 25 4.54 -3.20 11.97
CA ASP A 25 3.75 -3.20 10.73
C ASP A 25 2.26 -3.02 11.02
N PHE A 26 1.60 -2.25 10.17
CA PHE A 26 0.18 -1.97 10.26
C PHE A 26 -0.41 -1.70 8.87
N SER A 27 -1.73 -1.80 8.77
CA SER A 27 -2.47 -1.66 7.52
C SER A 27 -3.61 -0.67 7.75
N GLU A 28 -3.73 0.35 6.91
CA GLU A 28 -4.71 1.42 7.09
C GLU A 28 -5.41 1.72 5.77
N HIS A 29 -6.71 2.05 5.84
CA HIS A 29 -7.50 2.49 4.69
C HIS A 29 -7.22 3.96 4.43
N GLN A 30 -6.71 4.31 3.24
CA GLN A 30 -6.34 5.69 2.95
C GLN A 30 -6.69 6.05 1.51
N SER A 31 -7.21 7.27 1.29
CA SER A 31 -7.47 7.77 -0.05
C SER A 31 -6.18 8.00 -0.81
N PHE A 32 -6.25 7.89 -2.13
CA PHE A 32 -5.11 8.20 -2.99
C PHE A 32 -4.70 9.68 -2.91
N SER A 33 -5.65 10.57 -2.58
CA SER A 33 -5.41 12.01 -2.48
C SER A 33 -4.92 12.47 -1.11
N ASP A 34 -4.90 11.58 -0.11
CA ASP A 34 -4.52 11.93 1.26
C ASP A 34 -3.00 11.92 1.45
N GLU A 35 -2.52 12.72 2.41
CA GLU A 35 -1.10 12.76 2.76
C GLU A 35 -0.67 11.44 3.42
N PRO A 36 0.50 10.88 3.04
CA PRO A 36 0.96 9.61 3.57
C PRO A 36 1.24 9.69 5.09
N ILE A 37 0.90 8.63 5.80
CA ILE A 37 1.14 8.52 7.25
C ILE A 37 2.65 8.46 7.50
N THR A 38 3.18 9.49 8.14
CA THR A 38 4.61 9.53 8.51
C THR A 38 4.84 9.08 9.96
N ILE A 39 3.85 9.22 10.84
CA ILE A 39 3.96 8.98 12.28
C ILE A 39 3.60 7.53 12.61
N CYS A 40 4.46 6.85 13.37
CA CYS A 40 4.16 5.52 13.88
C CYS A 40 3.27 5.60 15.13
N PRO A 41 2.13 4.90 15.20
CA PRO A 41 1.25 4.91 16.38
C PRO A 41 1.89 4.25 17.62
N GLN A 42 2.91 3.41 17.44
CA GLN A 42 3.53 2.64 18.52
C GLN A 42 4.74 3.35 19.16
N CYS A 43 5.49 4.15 18.40
CA CYS A 43 6.70 4.83 18.87
C CYS A 43 6.72 6.35 18.67
N GLY A 44 5.73 6.92 17.98
CA GLY A 44 5.60 8.35 17.73
C GLY A 44 6.65 8.95 16.77
N LYS A 45 7.52 8.14 16.17
CA LYS A 45 8.59 8.60 15.27
C LYS A 45 8.09 8.73 13.81
N ASN A 46 8.62 9.71 13.09
CA ASN A 46 8.28 10.00 11.68
C ASN A 46 9.00 9.09 10.65
N THR A 47 9.40 7.88 11.06
CA THR A 47 10.24 6.95 10.27
C THR A 47 9.42 5.78 9.72
N VAL A 48 8.17 6.04 9.32
CA VAL A 48 7.29 5.07 8.69
C VAL A 48 7.52 5.06 7.18
N ARG A 49 7.55 3.86 6.58
CA ARG A 49 7.58 3.68 5.12
C ARG A 49 6.40 2.82 4.66
N LYS A 50 5.89 3.13 3.47
CA LYS A 50 4.91 2.29 2.78
C LYS A 50 5.60 1.00 2.29
N VAL A 51 5.00 -0.14 2.60
CA VAL A 51 5.50 -1.45 2.20
C VAL A 51 4.78 -1.84 0.92
N TYR A 52 5.54 -1.89 -0.17
CA TYR A 52 5.07 -2.40 -1.45
C TYR A 52 5.47 -3.87 -1.57
N SER A 53 4.49 -4.75 -1.59
CA SER A 53 4.71 -6.16 -1.92
C SER A 53 4.83 -6.28 -3.44
N ALA A 54 5.89 -6.92 -3.93
CA ALA A 54 6.04 -7.19 -5.35
C ALA A 54 4.99 -8.23 -5.78
N PRO A 55 4.05 -7.90 -6.70
CA PRO A 55 3.11 -8.89 -7.19
C PRO A 55 3.85 -9.94 -8.03
N PRO A 56 3.44 -11.23 -7.97
CA PRO A 56 4.01 -12.25 -8.83
C PRO A 56 3.68 -11.96 -10.30
N ILE A 57 4.71 -11.88 -11.13
CA ILE A 57 4.57 -11.68 -12.58
C ILE A 57 4.33 -13.05 -13.21
N ASN A 58 3.14 -13.24 -13.79
CA ASN A 58 2.77 -14.49 -14.47
C ASN A 58 2.84 -14.30 -16.00
N PHE A 59 3.86 -14.85 -16.64
CA PHE A 59 3.96 -14.87 -18.10
C PHE A 59 3.14 -16.02 -18.69
N LYS A 60 1.89 -15.74 -19.10
CA LYS A 60 1.06 -16.70 -19.85
C LYS A 60 1.25 -16.48 -21.36
N GLY A 61 2.34 -17.01 -21.93
CA GLY A 61 2.59 -16.99 -23.37
C GLY A 61 2.89 -18.38 -23.90
N LYS A 62 2.08 -18.89 -24.84
CA LYS A 62 2.46 -20.05 -25.66
C LYS A 62 3.24 -19.54 -26.87
N GLY A 63 4.56 -19.64 -26.85
CA GLY A 63 5.37 -19.42 -28.06
C GLY A 63 6.61 -18.55 -27.87
N PHE A 64 7.54 -18.99 -27.02
CA PHE A 64 8.92 -18.54 -27.13
C PHE A 64 9.75 -19.63 -27.82
N TYR A 65 9.47 -19.87 -29.10
CA TYR A 65 10.36 -20.64 -29.96
C TYR A 65 10.96 -19.67 -30.96
N ARG A 66 12.21 -19.27 -30.70
CA ARG A 66 13.02 -18.61 -31.71
C ARG A 66 13.55 -19.73 -32.60
N THR A 67 12.93 -19.91 -33.76
CA THR A 67 13.42 -20.82 -34.79
C THR A 67 14.78 -20.30 -35.26
N ASP A 68 15.85 -20.98 -34.89
CA ASP A 68 17.15 -20.82 -35.54
C ASP A 68 17.05 -21.47 -36.93
N LYS A 69 17.42 -20.74 -37.98
CA LYS A 69 17.43 -21.23 -39.36
C LYS A 69 18.79 -21.79 -39.72
#